data_AF-A0A350D1M5-F1
#
_entry.id   AF-A0A350D1M5-F1
#
_cell.length_a   1.000
_cell.length_b   1.000
_cell.length_c   1.000
_cell.angle_alpha   90.00
_cell.angle_beta   90.00
_cell.angle_gamma   90.00
#
_symmetry.space_group_name_H-M   'P 1'
#
loop_
_entity.id
_entity.type
_entity.pdbx_description
1 polymer ?
#
loop_
_entity_poly.entity_id
_entity_poly.type
_entity_poly.pdbx_seq_one_letter_code
_entity_poly.pdbx_strand_id
1 'polypeptide(L)' 'MDYKNKKYFEVNKDTWNKKVSVHIKSDFYDVEGFKSGKTSLNKFELEELGDVKGKTLLHLQCHFGQDTLS' A
#
# COMPACT_ATOMS: atom_id res chain seq x y z
N MET A 1 -7.56 -25.38 5.29
CA MET A 1 -8.17 -24.03 5.38
C MET A 1 -9.65 -24.24 5.70
N ASP A 2 -10.13 -23.71 6.83
CA ASP A 2 -11.51 -23.87 7.26
C ASP A 2 -12.48 -23.25 6.22
N TYR A 3 -13.37 -24.06 5.66
CA TYR A 3 -14.29 -23.69 4.56
C TYR A 3 -15.32 -22.64 4.97
N LYS A 4 -15.49 -22.41 6.27
CA LYS A 4 -16.54 -21.56 6.86
C LYS A 4 -16.55 -20.12 6.32
N ASN A 5 -15.40 -19.59 5.91
CA ASN A 5 -15.26 -18.19 5.48
C ASN A 5 -14.88 -18.01 4.00
N LYS A 6 -14.86 -19.08 3.19
CA LYS A 6 -14.37 -19.02 1.80
C LYS A 6 -15.04 -17.90 0.99
N LYS A 7 -16.37 -17.78 1.10
CA LYS A 7 -17.14 -16.72 0.41
C LYS A 7 -16.70 -15.31 0.80
N TYR A 8 -16.46 -15.06 2.08
CA TYR A 8 -16.03 -13.73 2.56
C TYR A 8 -14.62 -13.38 2.07
N PHE A 9 -13.71 -14.35 2.07
CA PHE A 9 -12.36 -14.15 1.53
C PHE A 9 -12.38 -13.84 0.03
N GLU A 10 -13.17 -14.56 -0.77
CA GLU A 10 -13.29 -14.29 -2.21
C GLU A 10 -13.89 -12.90 -2.48
N VAL A 11 -14.96 -12.53 -1.76
CA VAL A 11 -15.59 -11.20 -1.88
C VAL A 11 -14.61 -10.09 -1.48
N ASN A 12 -13.87 -10.27 -0.38
CA ASN A 12 -12.85 -9.31 0.02
C ASN A 12 -11.77 -9.18 -1.05
N LYS A 13 -11.22 -10.30 -1.53
CA LYS A 13 -10.18 -10.31 -2.55
C LYS A 13 -10.63 -9.59 -3.83
N ASP A 14 -11.83 -9.89 -4.32
CA ASP A 14 -12.40 -9.21 -5.49
C ASP A 14 -12.57 -7.71 -5.26
N THR A 15 -13.07 -7.31 -4.09
CA THR A 15 -13.21 -5.90 -3.71
C THR A 15 -11.87 -5.18 -3.69
N TRP A 16 -10.83 -5.78 -3.09
CA TRP A 16 -9.48 -5.23 -3.08
C TRP A 16 -8.91 -5.09 -4.49
N ASN A 17 -9.04 -6.12 -5.33
CA ASN A 17 -8.59 -6.09 -6.72
C ASN A 17 -9.26 -4.97 -7.52
N LYS A 18 -10.57 -4.78 -7.36
CA LYS A 18 -11.31 -3.68 -8.03
C LYS A 18 -10.79 -2.31 -7.60
N LYS A 19 -10.51 -2.14 -6.30
CA LYS A 19 -9.96 -0.89 -5.76
C LYS A 19 -8.59 -0.55 -6.35
N VAL A 20 -7.74 -1.52 -6.66
CA VAL A 20 -6.40 -1.27 -7.24
C VAL A 20 -6.46 -0.36 -8.46
N SER A 21 -7.43 -0.59 -9.35
CA SER A 21 -7.58 0.19 -10.59
C SER A 21 -7.82 1.69 -10.37
N VAL A 22 -8.45 2.05 -9.25
CA VAL A 22 -8.69 3.45 -8.86
C VAL A 22 -7.45 4.02 -8.18
N HIS A 23 -6.84 3.26 -7.27
CA HIS A 23 -5.69 3.71 -6.48
C HIS A 23 -4.44 3.91 -7.33
N ILE A 24 -4.19 3.04 -8.32
CA ILE A 24 -3.02 3.16 -9.21
C ILE A 24 -3.04 4.44 -10.06
N LYS A 25 -4.23 5.03 -10.27
CA LYS A 25 -4.43 6.28 -11.02
C LYS A 25 -4.50 7.50 -10.12
N SER A 26 -4.47 7.32 -8.80
CA SER A 26 -4.63 8.41 -7.85
C SER A 26 -3.31 9.12 -7.61
N ASP A 27 -3.36 10.44 -7.43
CA ASP A 27 -2.21 11.27 -7.08
C ASP A 27 -1.58 10.85 -5.74
N PHE A 28 -2.36 10.18 -4.88
CA PHE A 28 -1.88 9.66 -3.60
C PHE A 28 -0.72 8.67 -3.79
N TYR A 29 -0.84 7.75 -4.74
CA TYR A 29 0.19 6.74 -4.97
C TYR A 29 1.31 7.23 -5.89
N ASP A 30 1.09 8.29 -6.69
CA ASP A 30 2.09 8.90 -7.59
C ASP A 30 3.05 7.86 -8.21
N VAL A 31 2.47 6.87 -8.89
CA VAL A 31 3.20 5.66 -9.31
C VAL A 31 4.39 6.00 -10.21
N GLU A 32 4.24 7.00 -11.07
CA GLU A 32 5.31 7.47 -11.95
C GLU A 32 6.40 8.18 -11.15
N GLY A 33 6.05 9.02 -10.18
CA GLY A 33 7.00 9.61 -9.23
C GLY A 33 7.75 8.54 -8.43
N PHE A 34 7.06 7.53 -7.91
CA PHE A 34 7.66 6.42 -7.18
C PHE A 34 8.68 5.66 -8.06
N LYS A 35 8.30 5.29 -9.29
CA LYS A 35 9.21 4.64 -10.25
C LYS A 35 10.43 5.51 -10.59
N SER A 36 10.31 6.84 -10.51
CA SER A 36 11.42 7.78 -10.72
C SER A 36 12.37 7.92 -9.51
N GLY A 37 12.08 7.21 -8.40
CA GLY A 37 12.91 7.20 -7.20
C GLY A 37 12.38 8.07 -6.05
N LYS A 38 11.16 8.61 -6.18
CA LYS A 38 10.49 9.28 -5.06
C LYS A 38 10.15 8.25 -3.98
N THR A 39 10.31 8.63 -2.71
CA THR A 39 9.89 7.77 -1.59
C THR A 39 8.38 7.53 -1.62
N SER A 40 7.96 6.34 -1.17
CA SER A 40 6.55 6.00 -0.93
C SER A 40 6.00 6.59 0.37
N LEU A 41 6.85 7.14 1.24
CA LEU A 41 6.43 7.77 2.49
C LEU A 41 5.77 9.13 2.21
N ASN A 42 4.61 9.35 2.82
CA ASN A 42 3.91 10.61 2.80
C ASN A 42 4.60 11.64 3.69
N LYS A 43 4.27 12.92 3.46
CA LYS A 43 4.82 14.05 4.21
C LYS A 43 4.66 13.88 5.74
N PHE A 44 3.47 13.50 6.21
CA PHE A 44 3.22 13.32 7.64
C PHE A 44 4.02 12.14 8.23
N GLU A 45 4.28 11.09 7.46
CA GLU A 45 5.09 9.96 7.91
C GLU A 45 6.55 10.39 8.08
N LEU A 46 7.08 11.18 7.13
CA LEU A 46 8.42 11.75 7.22
C LEU A 46 8.57 12.73 8.39
N GLU A 47 7.54 13.55 8.64
CA GLU A 47 7.52 14.52 9.75
C GLU A 47 7.46 13.85 11.12
N GLU A 48 6.62 12.83 11.28
CA GLU A 48 6.41 12.15 12.56
C GLU A 48 7.48 11.09 12.88
N LEU A 49 7.94 10.34 11.87
CA LEU A 49 8.91 9.25 12.07
C LEU A 49 10.37 9.74 12.03
N GLY A 50 10.64 10.85 11.36
CA GLY A 50 12.00 11.36 11.14
C GLY A 50 12.83 10.44 10.24
N ASP A 51 14.14 10.35 10.52
CA ASP A 51 15.05 9.50 9.74
C ASP A 51 14.87 8.01 10.08
N VAL A 52 14.39 7.26 9.10
CA VAL A 52 14.15 5.81 9.17
C VAL A 52 15.17 4.99 8.39
N LYS A 53 16.28 5.59 7.93
CA LYS A 53 17.30 4.90 7.14
C LYS A 53 17.86 3.67 7.89
N GLY A 54 17.84 2.53 7.21
CA GLY A 54 18.33 1.25 7.76
C GLY A 54 17.40 0.60 8.79
N LYS A 55 16.20 1.16 9.02
CA LYS A 55 15.16 0.55 9.87
C LYS A 55 14.18 -0.25 9.02
N THR A 56 13.40 -1.10 9.67
CA THR A 56 12.28 -1.83 9.07
C THR A 56 10.97 -1.23 9.59
N LEU A 57 10.05 -0.92 8.68
CA LEU A 57 8.72 -0.38 9.00
C LEU A 57 7.64 -1.44 8.76
N LEU A 58 6.68 -1.52 9.66
CA LEU A 58 5.49 -2.36 9.52
C LEU A 58 4.35 -1.53 8.96
N HIS A 59 4.02 -1.77 7.69
CA HIS A 59 2.87 -1.17 7.05
C HIS A 59 1.66 -2.11 7.13
N LEU A 60 0.63 -1.73 7.88
CA LEU A 60 -0.50 -2.62 8.18
C LEU A 60 -1.54 -2.73 7.06
N GLN A 61 -1.64 -1.72 6.19
CA GLN A 61 -2.70 -1.68 5.18
C GLN A 61 -2.33 -0.86 3.95
N CYS A 62 -1.95 -1.55 2.87
CA CYS A 62 -1.82 -0.98 1.53
C CYS A 62 -2.87 -1.58 0.58
N HIS A 63 -3.20 -0.88 -0.51
CA HIS A 63 -4.09 -1.40 -1.55
C HIS A 63 -3.41 -2.39 -2.52
N PHE A 64 -2.11 -2.23 -2.78
CA PHE A 64 -1.39 -3.07 -3.74
C PHE A 64 0.11 -3.26 -3.44
N GLY A 65 0.57 -2.89 -2.24
CA GLY A 65 1.91 -3.19 -1.72
C GLY A 65 3.01 -2.19 -2.08
N GLN A 66 2.71 -1.06 -2.73
CA GLN A 66 3.72 -0.03 -3.04
C GLN A 66 4.42 0.49 -1.78
N ASP A 67 3.68 0.71 -0.69
CA ASP A 67 4.23 1.29 0.55
C ASP A 67 5.21 0.35 1.28
N THR A 68 5.31 -0.91 0.86
CA THR A 68 6.32 -1.87 1.33
C THR A 68 7.62 -1.79 0.53
N LEU A 69 7.60 -1.11 -0.61
CA LEU A 69 8.74 -0.84 -1.47
C LEU A 69 9.16 0.60 -1.18
N SER A 70 10.18 0.80 -0.35
CA SER A 70 10.62 2.12 0.12
C SER A 70 12.13 2.15 0.32
#